data_AF-A0A3Q1G672-F1
#
_entry.id   AF-A0A3Q1G672-F1
#
_cell.length_a   1.000
_cell.length_b   1.000
_cell.length_c   1.000
_cell.angle_alpha   90.00
_cell.angle_beta   90.00
_cell.angle_gamma   90.00
#
_symmetry.space_group_name_H-M   'P 1'
#
loop_
_entity.id
_entity.type
_entity.pdbx_description
1 polymer ?
#
loop_
_entity_poly.entity_id
_entity_poly.type
_entity_poly.pdbx_seq_one_letter_code
_entity_poly.pdbx_strand_id
1 'polypeptide(L)'
;MSCAPRFNYLLQALPLKIPIEYFHQFNMLCNKFIWNGKQPRLKLKRLQKPTESGGLGVPNLSLYHCAFSLRHLTHWALPPERAPPWIHLENYLRNPLPPLHLATTKLSPKFQKHPIVSFLQYVWKRAAAILGFNSHLHSQASIWLNPSLCIGKSPFIWNLWVEKGIFTLYDLYEGGALKSFEDLRALYGLPQNQFWRYLQLRHLLCHVFGSPTFPPSDVDWSTQVLSTLGKDCKASVFYAMLLKNSNNDLPTLKRTWEIDLNMQFSDIEWANILRNGKKLSRELRTRLVQFKILNRLYWTPHKMYRAKLRPSLNCWKCLNILHKLSKMVWLSLQNFLYWEIHLPSRAFFLMMQNGFKLH
;
A
#
# COMPACT_ATOMS: atom_id res chain seq x y z
N MET A 1 19.60 -14.14 9.21
CA MET A 1 19.20 -13.79 7.82
C MET A 1 19.95 -12.54 7.39
N SER A 2 21.16 -12.70 6.86
CA SER A 2 22.08 -11.60 6.49
C SER A 2 21.83 -11.02 5.09
N CYS A 3 21.00 -11.65 4.26
CA CYS A 3 20.82 -11.25 2.85
C CYS A 3 19.86 -10.06 2.65
N ALA A 4 18.73 -10.01 3.36
CA ALA A 4 17.73 -8.95 3.18
C ALA A 4 18.27 -7.53 3.49
N PRO A 5 19.07 -7.32 4.56
CA PRO A 5 19.70 -6.02 4.79
C PRO A 5 20.65 -5.58 3.67
N ARG A 6 21.39 -6.52 3.05
CA ARG A 6 22.29 -6.24 1.93
C ARG A 6 21.52 -5.78 0.69
N PHE A 7 20.42 -6.46 0.35
CA PHE A 7 19.53 -6.01 -0.72
C PHE A 7 18.92 -4.65 -0.41
N ASN A 8 18.43 -4.44 0.81
CA ASN A 8 17.85 -3.16 1.21
C ASN A 8 18.85 -2.01 1.05
N TYR A 9 20.11 -2.21 1.42
CA TYR A 9 21.16 -1.21 1.22
C TYR A 9 21.29 -0.80 -0.26
N LEU A 10 21.37 -1.77 -1.16
CA LEU A 10 21.46 -1.52 -2.60
C LEU A 10 20.20 -0.81 -3.15
N LEU A 11 19.01 -1.29 -2.75
CA LEU A 11 17.73 -0.69 -3.15
C LEU A 11 17.55 0.73 -2.60
N GLN A 12 18.21 1.05 -1.49
CA GLN A 12 18.14 2.35 -0.83
C GLN A 12 19.12 3.36 -1.43
N ALA A 13 20.29 2.89 -1.89
CA ALA A 13 21.41 3.75 -2.28
C ALA A 13 21.05 4.72 -3.41
N LEU A 14 20.43 4.22 -4.49
CA LEU A 14 20.04 5.05 -5.62
C LEU A 14 18.64 4.64 -6.13
N PRO A 15 17.74 5.60 -6.41
CA PRO A 15 16.45 5.34 -7.03
C PRO A 15 16.64 5.08 -8.52
N LEU A 16 17.04 3.86 -8.88
CA LEU A 16 17.22 3.41 -10.25
C LEU A 16 16.21 2.34 -10.61
N LYS A 17 15.89 2.25 -11.90
CA LYS A 17 15.02 1.18 -12.39
C LYS A 17 15.75 -0.16 -12.31
N ILE A 18 15.25 -1.03 -11.45
CA ILE A 18 15.73 -2.41 -11.32
C ILE A 18 14.84 -3.34 -12.16
N PRO A 19 15.43 -4.23 -12.97
CA PRO A 19 14.67 -5.22 -13.74
C PRO A 19 13.79 -6.10 -12.84
N ILE A 20 12.59 -6.42 -13.31
CA ILE A 20 11.55 -7.07 -12.50
C ILE A 20 11.93 -8.52 -12.18
N GLU A 21 12.75 -9.14 -13.04
CA GLU A 21 13.28 -10.49 -12.95
C GLU A 21 13.99 -10.73 -11.61
N TYR A 22 14.77 -9.76 -11.12
CA TYR A 22 15.43 -9.85 -9.82
C TYR A 22 14.45 -9.98 -8.66
N PHE A 23 13.33 -9.24 -8.71
CA PHE A 23 12.28 -9.36 -7.69
C PHE A 23 11.57 -10.72 -7.78
N HIS A 24 11.38 -11.26 -8.98
CA HIS A 24 10.82 -12.61 -9.17
C HIS A 24 11.75 -13.70 -8.63
N GLN A 25 13.05 -13.62 -8.93
CA GLN A 25 14.05 -14.55 -8.42
C GLN A 25 14.10 -14.53 -6.89
N PHE A 26 14.08 -13.36 -6.27
CA PHE A 26 14.02 -13.24 -4.82
C PHE A 26 12.76 -13.91 -4.24
N ASN A 27 11.59 -13.65 -4.84
CA ASN A 27 10.33 -14.27 -4.42
C ASN A 27 10.37 -15.81 -4.56
N MET A 28 11.03 -16.34 -5.60
CA MET A 28 11.26 -17.78 -5.77
C MET A 28 12.14 -18.35 -4.67
N LEU A 29 13.26 -17.69 -4.34
CA LEU A 29 14.16 -18.09 -3.26
C LEU A 29 13.44 -18.08 -1.90
N CYS A 30 12.65 -17.04 -1.60
CA CYS A 30 11.83 -16.99 -0.40
C CYS A 30 10.85 -18.16 -0.33
N ASN A 31 10.16 -18.48 -1.43
CA ASN A 31 9.25 -19.63 -1.48
C ASN A 31 10.01 -20.96 -1.24
N LYS A 32 11.13 -21.17 -1.94
CA LYS A 32 11.96 -22.38 -1.78
C LYS A 32 12.45 -22.53 -0.33
N PHE A 33 12.88 -21.44 0.30
CA PHE A 33 13.32 -21.43 1.69
C PHE A 33 12.18 -21.72 2.67
N ILE A 34 11.06 -21.00 2.57
CA ILE A 34 9.92 -21.15 3.50
C ILE A 34 9.32 -22.55 3.45
N TRP A 35 9.25 -23.15 2.25
CA TRP A 35 8.65 -24.46 2.05
C TRP A 35 9.66 -25.60 2.04
N ASN A 36 10.94 -25.32 2.30
CA ASN A 36 12.04 -26.28 2.25
C ASN A 36 12.03 -27.12 0.94
N GLY A 37 11.93 -26.43 -0.20
CA GLY A 37 11.83 -27.04 -1.53
C GLY A 37 10.50 -27.70 -1.88
N LYS A 38 9.55 -27.82 -0.94
CA LYS A 38 8.22 -28.38 -1.19
C LYS A 38 7.30 -27.38 -1.89
N GLN A 39 6.21 -27.89 -2.47
CA GLN A 39 5.20 -27.03 -3.08
C GLN A 39 4.58 -26.04 -2.08
N PRO A 40 4.51 -24.74 -2.42
CA PRO A 40 3.90 -23.72 -1.58
C PRO A 40 2.43 -24.01 -1.26
N ARG A 41 2.08 -24.10 0.03
CA ARG A 41 0.68 -24.28 0.47
C ARG A 41 -0.09 -22.97 0.63
N LEU A 42 0.61 -21.83 0.59
CA LEU A 42 0.04 -20.49 0.66
C LEU A 42 0.69 -19.59 -0.38
N LYS A 43 -0.12 -18.72 -1.01
CA LYS A 43 0.41 -17.69 -1.92
C LYS A 43 1.36 -16.75 -1.17
N LEU A 44 2.50 -16.43 -1.77
CA LEU A 44 3.52 -15.56 -1.18
C LEU A 44 2.97 -14.19 -0.77
N LYS A 45 2.10 -13.58 -1.60
CA LYS A 45 1.43 -12.30 -1.27
C LYS A 45 0.74 -12.33 0.10
N ARG A 46 0.19 -13.49 0.50
CA ARG A 46 -0.46 -13.66 1.81
C ARG A 46 0.54 -13.84 2.94
N LEU A 47 1.70 -14.45 2.68
CA LEU A 47 2.80 -14.53 3.65
C LEU A 47 3.47 -13.18 3.89
N GLN A 48 3.50 -12.32 2.86
CA GLN A 48 4.05 -10.95 2.93
C GLN A 48 3.19 -9.98 3.74
N LYS A 49 1.92 -10.33 3.99
CA LYS A 49 1.04 -9.53 4.84
C LYS A 49 1.59 -9.40 6.27
N PRO A 50 1.34 -8.27 6.97
CA PRO A 50 1.76 -8.12 8.35
C PRO A 50 1.08 -9.17 9.22
N THR A 51 1.73 -9.52 10.33
CA THR A 51 1.23 -10.57 11.24
C THR A 51 -0.14 -10.24 11.81
N GLU A 52 -0.45 -8.95 11.98
CA GLU A 52 -1.75 -8.46 12.47
C GLU A 52 -2.91 -8.77 11.51
N SER A 53 -2.61 -8.92 10.22
CA SER A 53 -3.57 -9.29 9.17
C SER A 53 -3.49 -10.78 8.80
N GLY A 54 -2.83 -11.61 9.63
CA GLY A 54 -2.77 -13.06 9.46
C GLY A 54 -1.67 -13.57 8.52
N GLY A 55 -0.73 -12.71 8.12
CA GLY A 55 0.47 -13.09 7.37
C GLY A 55 1.67 -13.43 8.27
N LEU A 56 2.86 -13.58 7.67
CA LEU A 56 4.12 -13.81 8.39
C LEU A 56 5.07 -12.61 8.34
N GLY A 57 4.74 -11.54 7.61
CA GLY A 57 5.60 -10.39 7.39
C GLY A 57 6.82 -10.71 6.52
N VAL A 58 6.69 -11.62 5.56
CA VAL A 58 7.77 -11.92 4.61
C VAL A 58 8.12 -10.65 3.82
N PRO A 59 9.41 -10.34 3.61
CA PRO A 59 9.81 -9.14 2.88
C PRO A 59 9.29 -9.14 1.43
N ASN A 60 8.81 -8.00 0.97
CA ASN A 60 8.50 -7.75 -0.43
C ASN A 60 9.46 -6.70 -0.99
N LEU A 61 10.53 -7.14 -1.67
CA LEU A 61 11.56 -6.25 -2.21
C LEU A 61 11.01 -5.22 -3.20
N SER A 62 9.97 -5.56 -3.96
CA SER A 62 9.39 -4.62 -4.94
C SER A 62 8.70 -3.45 -4.25
N LEU A 63 8.03 -3.70 -3.11
CA LEU A 63 7.41 -2.66 -2.29
C LEU A 63 8.47 -1.91 -1.47
N TYR A 64 9.53 -2.57 -1.00
CA TYR A 64 10.66 -1.89 -0.38
C TYR A 64 11.33 -0.91 -1.33
N HIS A 65 11.62 -1.34 -2.56
CA HIS A 65 12.20 -0.49 -3.58
C HIS A 65 11.32 0.74 -3.88
N CYS A 66 10.00 0.53 -3.99
CA CYS A 66 9.04 1.61 -4.13
C CYS A 66 9.08 2.56 -2.92
N ALA A 67 9.09 2.03 -1.70
CA ALA A 67 9.14 2.81 -0.46
C ALA A 67 10.44 3.62 -0.29
N PHE A 68 11.60 3.05 -0.64
CA PHE A 68 12.87 3.77 -0.65
C PHE A 68 12.86 4.90 -1.67
N SER A 69 12.28 4.66 -2.85
CA SER A 69 12.17 5.65 -3.92
C SER A 69 11.18 6.78 -3.57
N LEU A 70 10.08 6.46 -2.89
CA LEU A 70 9.16 7.46 -2.35
C LEU A 70 9.82 8.32 -1.27
N ARG A 71 10.66 7.73 -0.43
CA ARG A 71 11.47 8.49 0.52
C ARG A 71 12.42 9.47 -0.20
N HIS A 72 13.02 9.06 -1.32
CA HIS A 72 13.81 9.99 -2.12
C HIS A 72 12.97 11.17 -2.66
N LEU A 73 11.75 10.90 -3.15
CA LEU A 73 10.80 11.96 -3.54
C LEU A 73 10.45 12.90 -2.39
N THR A 74 10.35 12.40 -1.16
CA THR A 74 10.04 13.26 -0.02
C THR A 74 11.13 14.27 0.31
N HIS A 75 12.39 13.98 -0.03
CA HIS A 75 13.44 14.98 0.15
C HIS A 75 13.19 16.22 -0.71
N TRP A 76 12.59 16.09 -1.91
CA TRP A 76 12.22 17.23 -2.76
C TRP A 76 11.14 18.14 -2.18
N ALA A 77 10.40 17.66 -1.17
CA ALA A 77 9.38 18.43 -0.46
C ALA A 77 9.89 19.02 0.86
N LEU A 78 11.14 18.74 1.26
CA LEU A 78 11.69 19.25 2.51
C LEU A 78 12.02 20.75 2.41
N PRO A 79 11.83 21.52 3.49
CA PRO A 79 12.32 22.89 3.55
C PRO A 79 13.85 22.92 3.42
N PRO A 80 14.44 24.02 2.92
CA PRO A 80 15.87 24.11 2.62
C PRO A 80 16.77 23.81 3.82
N GLU A 81 16.31 24.11 5.04
CA GLU A 81 17.04 23.83 6.29
C GLU A 81 17.22 22.34 6.58
N ARG A 82 16.30 21.50 6.09
CA ARG A 82 16.29 20.03 6.31
C ARG A 82 16.58 19.26 5.03
N ALA A 83 16.67 19.96 3.91
CA ALA A 83 16.93 19.37 2.61
C ALA A 83 18.38 18.87 2.54
N PRO A 84 18.62 17.70 1.95
CA PRO A 84 19.98 17.25 1.71
C PRO A 84 20.74 18.17 0.73
N PRO A 85 22.08 18.26 0.85
CA PRO A 85 22.89 19.21 0.08
C PRO A 85 22.72 19.13 -1.45
N TRP A 86 22.48 17.93 -1.99
CA TRP A 86 22.34 17.73 -3.43
C TRP A 86 21.06 18.33 -4.01
N ILE A 87 20.03 18.61 -3.20
CA ILE A 87 18.80 19.25 -3.68
C ILE A 87 19.07 20.67 -4.16
N HIS A 88 20.01 21.36 -3.52
CA HIS A 88 20.43 22.69 -3.99
C HIS A 88 21.04 22.61 -5.39
N LEU A 89 21.79 21.55 -5.69
CA LEU A 89 22.33 21.32 -7.05
C LEU A 89 21.20 21.01 -8.04
N GLU A 90 20.23 20.18 -7.66
CA GLU A 90 19.07 19.87 -8.51
C GLU A 90 18.20 21.10 -8.79
N ASN A 91 18.03 21.99 -7.81
CA ASN A 91 17.35 23.27 -7.99
C ASN A 91 18.14 24.24 -8.89
N TYR A 92 19.47 24.20 -8.82
CA TYR A 92 20.34 25.04 -9.64
C TYR A 92 20.37 24.60 -11.12
N LEU A 93 20.19 23.31 -11.38
CA LEU A 93 20.02 22.76 -12.73
C LEU A 93 18.71 23.29 -13.33
N ARG A 94 18.78 24.51 -13.91
CA ARG A 94 17.66 25.33 -14.42
C ARG A 94 16.53 24.49 -15.00
N ASN A 95 15.54 24.24 -14.17
CA ASN A 95 14.24 23.73 -14.57
C ASN A 95 13.24 24.85 -14.27
N PRO A 96 12.25 25.11 -15.15
CA PRO A 96 11.22 26.11 -14.86
C PRO A 96 10.38 25.78 -13.62
N LEU A 97 10.44 24.55 -13.10
CA LEU A 97 9.69 24.12 -11.92
C LEU A 97 10.60 23.44 -10.89
N PRO A 98 10.31 23.58 -9.58
CA PRO A 98 10.98 22.80 -8.55
C PRO A 98 10.92 21.28 -8.80
N PRO A 99 11.93 20.50 -8.35
CA PRO A 99 12.03 19.05 -8.59
C PRO A 99 10.79 18.25 -8.20
N LEU A 100 10.10 18.65 -7.12
CA LEU A 100 8.87 18.00 -6.66
C LEU A 100 7.81 17.89 -7.77
N HIS A 101 7.67 18.93 -8.60
CA HIS A 101 6.66 18.98 -9.65
C HIS A 101 6.99 18.07 -10.84
N LEU A 102 8.26 17.68 -11.02
CA LEU A 102 8.68 16.76 -12.09
C LEU A 102 7.96 15.40 -12.01
N ALA A 103 7.52 14.98 -10.82
CA ALA A 103 6.74 13.75 -10.66
C ALA A 103 5.40 13.79 -11.40
N THR A 104 4.76 14.96 -11.47
CA THR A 104 3.40 15.15 -12.01
C THR A 104 3.36 15.70 -13.43
N THR A 105 4.50 16.21 -13.95
CA THR A 105 4.57 16.90 -15.24
C THR A 105 5.01 16.00 -16.39
N LYS A 106 4.71 16.42 -17.62
CA LYS A 106 5.28 15.81 -18.82
C LYS A 106 6.76 16.19 -18.89
N LEU A 107 7.64 15.22 -18.65
CA LEU A 107 9.09 15.42 -18.69
C LEU A 107 9.56 15.86 -20.08
N SER A 108 10.53 16.78 -20.11
CA SER A 108 11.22 17.14 -21.35
C SER A 108 12.05 15.97 -21.87
N PRO A 109 12.40 15.91 -23.17
CA PRO A 109 13.18 14.83 -23.75
C PRO A 109 14.52 14.57 -23.04
N LYS A 110 15.14 15.62 -22.48
CA LYS A 110 16.38 15.51 -21.70
C LYS A 110 16.16 14.77 -20.38
N PHE A 111 15.10 15.14 -19.63
CA PHE A 111 14.78 14.50 -18.36
C PHE A 111 14.17 13.10 -18.52
N GLN A 112 13.52 12.81 -19.64
CA GLN A 112 13.09 11.44 -19.97
C GLN A 112 14.26 10.47 -20.08
N LYS A 113 15.42 10.94 -20.58
CA LYS A 113 16.65 10.15 -20.64
C LYS A 113 17.36 10.04 -19.30
N HIS A 114 17.04 10.90 -18.33
CA HIS A 114 17.66 10.87 -17.02
C HIS A 114 17.15 9.65 -16.23
N PRO A 115 18.03 8.73 -15.80
CA PRO A 115 17.60 7.44 -15.24
C PRO A 115 16.87 7.60 -13.89
N ILE A 116 17.27 8.57 -13.07
CA ILE A 116 16.65 8.82 -11.76
C ILE A 116 15.27 9.50 -11.91
N VAL A 117 15.21 10.67 -12.55
CA VAL A 117 13.94 11.43 -12.72
C VAL A 117 12.86 10.60 -13.41
N SER A 118 13.20 9.91 -14.51
CA SER A 118 12.25 9.04 -15.21
C SER A 118 11.75 7.90 -14.33
N PHE A 119 12.64 7.29 -13.54
CA PHE A 119 12.28 6.22 -12.62
C PHE A 119 11.42 6.73 -11.45
N LEU A 120 11.76 7.88 -10.86
CA LEU A 120 11.00 8.49 -9.77
C LEU A 120 9.58 8.88 -10.23
N GLN A 121 9.42 9.38 -11.46
CA GLN A 121 8.09 9.60 -12.05
C GLN A 121 7.32 8.28 -12.24
N TYR A 122 7.99 7.21 -12.68
CA TYR A 122 7.36 5.89 -12.76
C TYR A 122 6.92 5.37 -11.38
N VAL A 123 7.76 5.54 -10.36
CA VAL A 123 7.44 5.19 -8.97
C VAL A 123 6.24 5.98 -8.48
N TRP A 124 6.17 7.27 -8.78
CA TRP A 124 5.03 8.13 -8.42
C TRP A 124 3.72 7.56 -8.98
N LYS A 125 3.67 7.28 -10.29
CA LYS A 125 2.50 6.67 -10.95
C LYS A 125 2.15 5.31 -10.36
N ARG A 126 3.16 4.48 -10.07
CA ARG A 126 2.97 3.16 -9.46
C ARG A 126 2.40 3.27 -8.04
N ALA A 127 2.89 4.21 -7.24
CA ALA A 127 2.39 4.46 -5.90
C ALA A 127 0.94 4.97 -5.93
N ALA A 128 0.62 5.89 -6.85
CA ALA A 128 -0.73 6.37 -7.09
C ALA A 128 -1.71 5.23 -7.43
N ALA A 129 -1.29 4.31 -8.32
CA ALA A 129 -2.08 3.13 -8.67
C ALA A 129 -2.31 2.19 -7.48
N ILE A 130 -1.30 2.00 -6.61
CA ILE A 130 -1.44 1.16 -5.41
C ILE A 130 -2.34 1.81 -4.36
N LEU A 131 -2.26 3.13 -4.21
CA LEU A 131 -2.99 3.90 -3.21
C LEU A 131 -4.40 4.29 -3.67
N GLY A 132 -4.70 4.16 -4.97
CA GLY A 132 -6.02 4.39 -5.53
C GLY A 132 -6.33 5.86 -5.81
N PHE A 133 -5.31 6.70 -6.06
CA PHE A 133 -5.49 8.12 -6.40
C PHE A 133 -4.98 8.45 -7.79
N ASN A 134 -5.42 9.59 -8.34
CA ASN A 134 -4.96 10.06 -9.64
C ASN A 134 -3.59 10.75 -9.52
N SER A 135 -2.58 10.23 -10.22
CA SER A 135 -1.19 10.74 -10.14
C SER A 135 -1.00 12.17 -10.65
N HIS A 136 -1.94 12.68 -11.45
CA HIS A 136 -1.85 13.99 -12.10
C HIS A 136 -2.89 14.99 -11.62
N LEU A 137 -3.96 14.53 -10.94
CA LEU A 137 -5.08 15.35 -10.48
C LEU A 137 -5.27 15.16 -8.97
N HIS A 138 -4.35 15.73 -8.20
CA HIS A 138 -4.39 15.77 -6.72
C HIS A 138 -3.99 17.17 -6.24
N SER A 139 -4.26 17.54 -4.98
CA SER A 139 -4.00 18.90 -4.46
C SER A 139 -2.55 19.38 -4.67
N GLN A 140 -1.57 18.51 -4.41
CA GLN A 140 -0.14 18.80 -4.63
C GLN A 140 0.35 18.67 -6.09
N ALA A 141 -0.54 18.40 -7.05
CA ALA A 141 -0.15 18.18 -8.44
C ALA A 141 0.21 19.51 -9.07
N SER A 142 1.23 19.52 -9.92
CA SER A 142 1.58 20.74 -10.63
C SER A 142 0.48 21.13 -11.61
N ILE A 143 0.17 22.42 -11.65
CA ILE A 143 -0.72 23.00 -12.67
C ILE A 143 0.01 23.01 -14.02
N TRP A 144 1.28 23.38 -13.98
CA TRP A 144 2.11 23.60 -15.15
C TRP A 144 2.60 22.29 -15.74
N LEU A 145 2.73 22.23 -17.05
CA LEU A 145 3.25 21.08 -17.78
C LEU A 145 2.53 19.75 -17.48
N ASN A 146 1.30 19.78 -16.98
CA ASN A 146 0.56 18.59 -16.58
C ASN A 146 -0.15 17.95 -17.78
N PRO A 147 0.06 16.64 -18.05
CA PRO A 147 -0.58 15.97 -19.18
C PRO A 147 -2.12 15.92 -19.09
N SER A 148 -2.69 16.02 -17.89
CA SER A 148 -4.14 16.04 -17.69
C SER A 148 -4.74 17.45 -17.76
N LEU A 149 -3.91 18.50 -17.66
CA LEU A 149 -4.33 19.90 -17.76
C LEU A 149 -3.75 20.52 -19.03
N CYS A 150 -4.46 20.36 -20.14
CA CYS A 150 -4.02 20.83 -21.45
C CYS A 150 -4.86 22.00 -21.94
N ILE A 151 -4.20 23.04 -22.45
CA ILE A 151 -4.83 24.09 -23.25
C ILE A 151 -4.52 23.78 -24.71
N GLY A 152 -5.58 23.63 -25.53
CA GLY A 152 -5.41 23.28 -26.96
C GLY A 152 -4.69 21.94 -27.18
N LYS A 153 -4.96 20.92 -26.35
CA LYS A 153 -4.31 19.58 -26.39
C LYS A 153 -2.82 19.56 -26.06
N SER A 154 -2.24 20.68 -25.62
CA SER A 154 -0.85 20.77 -25.19
C SER A 154 -0.73 21.19 -23.72
N PRO A 155 0.24 20.63 -22.98
CA PRO A 155 0.55 21.11 -21.64
C PRO A 155 1.17 22.50 -21.72
N PHE A 156 0.83 23.38 -20.78
CA PHE A 156 1.19 24.81 -20.82
C PHE A 156 1.98 25.25 -19.58
N ILE A 157 2.66 26.39 -19.68
CA ILE A 157 3.36 27.04 -18.57
C ILE A 157 3.27 28.57 -18.70
N TRP A 158 3.00 29.26 -17.60
CA TRP A 158 3.04 30.73 -17.55
C TRP A 158 4.13 31.18 -16.59
N ASN A 159 5.27 31.60 -17.13
CA ASN A 159 6.47 31.95 -16.34
C ASN A 159 6.19 33.01 -15.27
N LEU A 160 5.35 34.01 -15.58
CA LEU A 160 4.99 35.05 -14.62
C LEU A 160 4.28 34.49 -13.38
N TRP A 161 3.44 33.46 -13.52
CA TRP A 161 2.75 32.86 -12.38
C TRP A 161 3.68 31.94 -11.57
N VAL A 162 4.59 31.25 -12.27
CA VAL A 162 5.65 30.42 -11.68
C VAL A 162 6.60 31.28 -10.84
N GLU A 163 7.05 32.43 -11.35
CA GLU A 163 7.89 33.38 -10.63
C GLU A 163 7.21 33.97 -9.38
N LYS A 164 5.88 34.11 -9.43
CA LYS A 164 5.07 34.54 -8.29
C LYS A 164 4.77 33.43 -7.29
N GLY A 165 5.20 32.20 -7.55
CA GLY A 165 5.12 31.10 -6.59
C GLY A 165 3.85 30.24 -6.67
N ILE A 166 3.06 30.36 -7.75
CA ILE A 166 1.89 29.51 -7.95
C ILE A 166 2.35 28.24 -8.67
N PHE A 167 2.30 27.07 -8.02
CA PHE A 167 2.81 25.83 -8.60
C PHE A 167 1.80 24.67 -8.59
N THR A 168 0.96 24.58 -7.57
CA THR A 168 0.09 23.45 -7.28
C THR A 168 -1.38 23.79 -7.36
N LEU A 169 -2.22 22.77 -7.55
CA LEU A 169 -3.68 22.94 -7.47
C LEU A 169 -4.11 23.45 -6.08
N TYR A 170 -3.42 23.06 -5.00
CA TYR A 170 -3.68 23.57 -3.66
C TYR A 170 -3.58 25.09 -3.56
N ASP A 171 -2.63 25.71 -4.26
CA ASP A 171 -2.41 27.17 -4.22
C ASP A 171 -3.63 27.97 -4.73
N LEU A 172 -4.44 27.35 -5.59
CA LEU A 172 -5.61 27.94 -6.25
C LEU A 172 -6.93 27.73 -5.49
N TYR A 173 -6.96 26.82 -4.51
CA TYR A 173 -8.17 26.48 -3.77
C TYR A 173 -8.06 26.92 -2.31
N GLU A 174 -9.17 27.35 -1.73
CA GLU A 174 -9.32 27.67 -0.30
C GLU A 174 -10.70 27.21 0.16
N GLY A 175 -10.74 26.43 1.26
CA GLY A 175 -12.02 25.92 1.80
C GLY A 175 -12.84 25.07 0.81
N GLY A 176 -12.20 24.44 -0.18
CA GLY A 176 -12.88 23.64 -1.22
C GLY A 176 -13.45 24.45 -2.39
N ALA A 177 -13.26 25.77 -2.42
CA ALA A 177 -13.62 26.62 -3.55
C ALA A 177 -12.37 27.19 -4.23
N LEU A 178 -12.46 27.47 -5.52
CA LEU A 178 -11.41 28.17 -6.26
C LEU A 178 -11.35 29.64 -5.82
N LYS A 179 -10.17 30.12 -5.43
CA LYS A 179 -9.91 31.51 -5.03
C LYS A 179 -10.28 32.48 -6.13
N SER A 180 -10.82 33.65 -5.77
CA SER A 180 -11.10 34.69 -6.75
C SER A 180 -9.80 35.26 -7.33
N PHE A 181 -9.88 35.95 -8.47
CA PHE A 181 -8.71 36.63 -9.02
C PHE A 181 -8.19 37.75 -8.10
N GLU A 182 -9.09 38.41 -7.37
CA GLU A 182 -8.72 39.46 -6.42
C GLU A 182 -7.93 38.87 -5.25
N ASP A 183 -8.33 37.71 -4.73
CA ASP A 183 -7.60 36.99 -3.67
C ASP A 183 -6.22 36.54 -4.15
N LEU A 184 -6.14 35.94 -5.35
CA LEU A 184 -4.85 35.54 -5.94
C LEU A 184 -3.95 36.74 -6.21
N ARG A 185 -4.52 37.88 -6.60
CA ARG A 185 -3.78 39.12 -6.79
C ARG A 185 -3.26 39.67 -5.46
N ALA A 186 -4.08 39.64 -4.41
CA ALA A 186 -3.67 40.08 -3.07
C ALA A 186 -2.57 39.19 -2.49
N LEU A 187 -2.69 37.85 -2.64
CA LEU A 187 -1.73 36.89 -2.10
C LEU A 187 -0.41 36.83 -2.87
N TYR A 188 -0.46 36.86 -4.20
CA TYR A 188 0.73 36.63 -5.06
C TYR A 188 1.18 37.88 -5.84
N GLY A 189 0.50 39.02 -5.71
CA GLY A 189 0.86 40.26 -6.39
C GLY A 189 0.78 40.15 -7.92
N LEU A 190 -0.29 39.53 -8.44
CA LEU A 190 -0.51 39.35 -9.88
C LEU A 190 -0.98 40.65 -10.57
N PRO A 191 -0.48 40.97 -11.78
CA PRO A 191 -0.95 42.13 -12.52
C PRO A 191 -2.36 41.91 -13.10
N GLN A 192 -3.14 42.99 -13.21
CA GLN A 192 -4.55 42.93 -13.62
C GLN A 192 -4.76 42.39 -15.05
N ASN A 193 -3.76 42.53 -15.92
CA ASN A 193 -3.75 41.97 -17.27
C ASN A 193 -3.75 40.43 -17.32
N GLN A 194 -3.57 39.74 -16.18
CA GLN A 194 -3.64 38.28 -16.08
C GLN A 194 -5.06 37.75 -15.83
N PHE A 195 -6.06 38.62 -15.71
CA PHE A 195 -7.44 38.20 -15.44
C PHE A 195 -7.96 37.19 -16.48
N TRP A 196 -7.66 37.42 -17.76
CA TRP A 196 -8.07 36.48 -18.81
C TRP A 196 -7.43 35.09 -18.66
N ARG A 197 -6.15 35.02 -18.24
CA ARG A 197 -5.48 33.74 -17.95
C ARG A 197 -6.13 33.02 -16.78
N TYR A 198 -6.53 33.74 -15.75
CA TYR A 198 -7.33 33.19 -14.66
C TYR A 198 -8.66 32.61 -15.17
N LEU A 199 -9.39 33.31 -16.05
CA LEU A 199 -10.63 32.78 -16.65
C LEU A 199 -10.38 31.52 -17.47
N GLN A 200 -9.31 31.46 -18.25
CA GLN A 200 -8.92 30.26 -18.99
C GLN A 200 -8.64 29.08 -18.06
N LEU A 201 -7.90 29.32 -16.98
CA LEU A 201 -7.57 28.31 -15.99
C LEU A 201 -8.83 27.81 -15.28
N ARG A 202 -9.70 28.73 -14.85
CA ARG A 202 -10.99 28.40 -14.23
C ARG A 202 -11.86 27.55 -15.16
N HIS A 203 -11.97 27.93 -16.44
CA HIS A 203 -12.72 27.16 -17.43
C HIS A 203 -12.14 25.73 -17.60
N LEU A 204 -10.81 25.62 -17.67
CA LEU A 204 -10.13 24.33 -17.76
C LEU A 204 -10.41 23.45 -16.53
N LEU A 205 -10.34 24.01 -15.33
CA LEU A 205 -10.63 23.29 -14.09
C LEU A 205 -12.10 22.86 -14.02
N CYS A 206 -13.05 23.72 -14.42
CA CYS A 206 -14.47 23.35 -14.52
C CYS A 206 -14.67 22.18 -15.49
N HIS A 207 -13.99 22.18 -16.63
CA HIS A 207 -14.10 21.08 -17.61
C HIS A 207 -13.50 19.76 -17.07
N VAL A 208 -12.38 19.83 -16.32
CA VAL A 208 -11.68 18.64 -15.83
C VAL A 208 -12.35 18.04 -14.58
N PHE A 209 -12.84 18.88 -13.66
CA PHE A 209 -13.43 18.47 -12.39
C PHE A 209 -14.97 18.53 -12.37
N GLY A 210 -15.61 19.00 -13.44
CA GLY A 210 -17.06 19.16 -13.55
C GLY A 210 -17.63 20.37 -12.80
N SER A 211 -16.93 20.89 -11.78
CA SER A 211 -17.32 22.07 -11.01
C SER A 211 -16.11 22.76 -10.36
N PRO A 212 -16.13 24.10 -10.17
CA PRO A 212 -15.10 24.82 -9.42
C PRO A 212 -15.11 24.56 -7.91
N THR A 213 -16.13 23.88 -7.38
CA THR A 213 -16.31 23.55 -5.95
C THR A 213 -15.87 22.13 -5.57
N PHE A 214 -15.41 21.33 -6.53
CA PHE A 214 -14.84 20.01 -6.25
C PHE A 214 -13.31 20.12 -6.30
N PRO A 215 -12.62 20.25 -5.15
CA PRO A 215 -11.18 20.11 -5.14
C PRO A 215 -10.79 18.72 -5.66
N PRO A 216 -9.55 18.54 -6.17
CA PRO A 216 -9.01 17.22 -6.43
C PRO A 216 -9.17 16.43 -5.14
N SER A 217 -9.84 15.27 -5.19
CA SER A 217 -10.09 14.41 -4.03
C SER A 217 -8.85 14.39 -3.14
N ASP A 218 -8.93 15.05 -1.98
CA ASP A 218 -7.88 15.07 -0.99
C ASP A 218 -7.82 13.66 -0.43
N VAL A 219 -7.08 12.82 -1.12
CA VAL A 219 -6.66 11.57 -0.55
C VAL A 219 -5.67 11.96 0.54
N ASP A 220 -5.92 11.45 1.74
CA ASP A 220 -5.10 11.56 2.95
C ASP A 220 -3.59 11.36 2.74
N TRP A 221 -3.11 10.94 1.55
CA TRP A 221 -1.70 10.70 1.29
C TRP A 221 -0.88 12.00 1.33
N SER A 222 -1.35 13.15 0.81
CA SER A 222 -0.52 14.36 0.78
C SER A 222 -0.30 14.84 2.21
N THR A 223 -1.36 14.89 3.03
CA THR A 223 -1.29 15.23 4.45
C THR A 223 -0.61 14.13 5.29
N GLN A 224 -0.79 12.84 5.00
CA GLN A 224 -0.08 11.74 5.71
C GLN A 224 1.40 11.67 5.35
N VAL A 225 1.77 11.91 4.09
CA VAL A 225 3.16 11.96 3.65
C VAL A 225 3.82 13.23 4.15
N LEU A 226 3.18 14.40 4.02
CA LEU A 226 3.67 15.68 4.54
C LEU A 226 3.77 15.67 6.08
N SER A 227 2.81 15.09 6.80
CA SER A 227 2.88 14.95 8.26
C SER A 227 3.94 13.95 8.72
N THR A 228 4.27 12.94 7.91
CA THR A 228 5.39 12.02 8.17
C THR A 228 6.76 12.62 7.84
N LEU A 229 6.81 13.78 7.17
CA LEU A 229 8.06 14.56 6.96
C LEU A 229 8.65 15.13 8.26
N GLY A 230 7.84 15.25 9.32
CA GLY A 230 8.29 15.79 10.61
C GLY A 230 9.10 14.82 11.48
N LYS A 231 9.06 13.50 11.19
CA LYS A 231 9.71 12.44 11.98
C LYS A 231 10.55 11.54 11.08
N ASP A 232 11.83 11.87 10.89
CA ASP A 232 12.86 11.03 10.26
C ASP A 232 12.43 10.26 8.99
N CYS A 233 11.57 10.81 8.11
CA CYS A 233 11.15 10.26 6.80
C CYS A 233 11.40 8.74 6.59
N LYS A 234 10.85 7.87 7.46
CA LYS A 234 11.29 6.46 7.49
C LYS A 234 10.66 5.69 6.34
N ALA A 235 11.49 5.01 5.54
CA ALA A 235 11.04 4.14 4.45
C ALA A 235 10.05 3.05 4.90
N SER A 236 10.10 2.66 6.18
CA SER A 236 9.15 1.72 6.79
C SER A 236 7.70 2.21 6.79
N VAL A 237 7.48 3.53 6.88
CA VAL A 237 6.14 4.13 6.89
C VAL A 237 5.51 4.00 5.51
N PHE A 238 6.23 4.39 4.45
CA PHE A 238 5.81 4.20 3.06
C PHE A 238 5.54 2.73 2.75
N TYR A 239 6.42 1.83 3.22
CA TYR A 239 6.22 0.39 3.04
C TYR A 239 4.93 -0.10 3.69
N ALA A 240 4.65 0.31 4.93
CA ALA A 240 3.43 -0.09 5.65
C ALA A 240 2.16 0.42 4.93
N MET A 241 2.18 1.68 4.46
CA MET A 241 1.09 2.28 3.68
C MET A 241 0.84 1.52 2.38
N LEU A 242 1.88 1.30 1.57
CA LEU A 242 1.79 0.55 0.31
C LEU A 242 1.32 -0.90 0.52
N LEU A 243 1.77 -1.55 1.59
CA LEU A 243 1.40 -2.93 1.90
C LEU A 243 -0.07 -3.06 2.32
N LYS A 244 -0.62 -2.05 3.00
CA LYS A 244 -2.04 -2.00 3.39
C LYS A 244 -2.94 -1.92 2.16
N ASN A 245 -2.62 -1.04 1.20
CA ASN A 245 -3.50 -0.74 0.06
C ASN A 245 -3.32 -1.70 -1.13
N SER A 246 -2.15 -2.35 -1.28
CA SER A 246 -1.87 -3.29 -2.38
C SER A 246 -2.66 -4.62 -2.36
N ASN A 247 -3.56 -4.82 -1.39
CA ASN A 247 -4.06 -6.15 -1.03
C ASN A 247 -5.59 -6.32 -1.04
N ASN A 248 -6.33 -5.47 -1.76
CA ASN A 248 -7.79 -5.46 -1.81
C ASN A 248 -8.44 -6.73 -2.45
N ASP A 249 -7.68 -7.53 -3.23
CA ASP A 249 -8.29 -8.58 -4.09
C ASP A 249 -8.35 -10.01 -3.51
N LEU A 250 -8.07 -10.21 -2.22
CA LEU A 250 -8.15 -11.56 -1.63
C LEU A 250 -9.50 -11.76 -0.92
N PRO A 251 -10.26 -12.84 -1.22
CA PRO A 251 -11.42 -13.19 -0.40
C PRO A 251 -10.95 -13.29 1.05
N THR A 252 -11.58 -12.48 1.91
CA THR A 252 -11.11 -12.31 3.27
C THR A 252 -11.16 -13.65 3.98
N LEU A 253 -10.03 -14.05 4.58
CA LEU A 253 -9.96 -15.21 5.46
C LEU A 253 -11.13 -15.22 6.46
N LYS A 254 -11.50 -14.02 6.92
CA LYS A 254 -12.72 -13.70 7.68
C LYS A 254 -13.97 -14.35 7.09
N ARG A 255 -14.38 -13.99 5.86
CA ARG A 255 -15.58 -14.56 5.19
C ARG A 255 -15.57 -16.09 5.17
N THR A 256 -14.40 -16.70 4.92
CA THR A 256 -14.31 -18.16 4.91
C THR A 256 -14.50 -18.80 6.28
N TRP A 257 -14.11 -18.10 7.35
CA TRP A 257 -14.36 -18.54 8.72
C TRP A 257 -15.79 -18.25 9.17
N GLU A 258 -16.39 -17.15 8.73
CA GLU A 258 -17.79 -16.82 8.98
C GLU A 258 -18.71 -17.91 8.43
N ILE A 259 -18.47 -18.37 7.19
CA ILE A 259 -19.20 -19.48 6.57
C ILE A 259 -18.93 -20.82 7.28
N ASP A 260 -17.68 -21.06 7.69
CA ASP A 260 -17.32 -22.33 8.36
C ASP A 260 -17.96 -22.44 9.75
N LEU A 261 -18.02 -21.33 10.49
CA LEU A 261 -18.56 -21.25 11.87
C LEU A 261 -20.04 -20.87 11.93
N ASN A 262 -20.63 -20.44 10.81
CA ASN A 262 -21.99 -19.89 10.75
C ASN A 262 -22.18 -18.72 11.73
N MET A 263 -21.19 -17.83 11.79
CA MET A 263 -21.14 -16.66 12.67
C MET A 263 -20.63 -15.45 11.90
N GLN A 264 -21.04 -14.24 12.26
CA GLN A 264 -20.48 -13.01 11.73
C GLN A 264 -19.43 -12.45 12.69
N PHE A 265 -18.35 -11.87 12.17
CA PHE A 265 -17.33 -11.19 12.97
C PHE A 265 -17.34 -9.70 12.68
N SER A 266 -17.16 -8.86 13.71
CA SER A 266 -16.76 -7.48 13.46
C SER A 266 -15.30 -7.43 12.95
N ASP A 267 -14.92 -6.37 12.21
CA ASP A 267 -13.54 -6.23 11.74
C ASP A 267 -12.54 -6.09 12.90
N ILE A 268 -12.98 -5.50 14.01
CA ILE A 268 -12.20 -5.33 15.23
C ILE A 268 -11.98 -6.68 15.93
N GLU A 269 -13.02 -7.49 16.09
CA GLU A 269 -12.90 -8.85 16.63
C GLU A 269 -11.96 -9.71 15.79
N TRP A 270 -12.12 -9.66 14.46
CA TRP A 270 -11.28 -10.42 13.55
C TRP A 270 -9.80 -10.02 13.64
N ALA A 271 -9.52 -8.72 13.69
CA ALA A 271 -8.16 -8.22 13.91
C ALA A 271 -7.58 -8.68 15.26
N ASN A 272 -8.39 -8.68 16.32
CA ASN A 272 -7.99 -9.16 17.64
C ASN A 272 -7.67 -10.67 17.65
N ILE A 273 -8.47 -11.50 16.97
CA ILE A 273 -8.20 -12.94 16.82
C ILE A 273 -6.83 -13.17 16.16
N LEU A 274 -6.56 -12.47 15.05
CA LEU A 274 -5.30 -12.59 14.31
C LEU A 274 -4.10 -12.11 15.15
N ARG A 275 -4.24 -10.98 15.85
CA ARG A 275 -3.20 -10.42 16.72
C ARG A 275 -2.90 -11.33 17.90
N ASN A 276 -3.94 -11.88 18.52
CA ASN A 276 -3.82 -12.76 19.68
C ASN A 276 -3.09 -14.06 19.32
N GLY A 277 -3.35 -14.67 18.15
CA GLY A 277 -2.71 -15.92 17.71
C GLY A 277 -1.17 -15.94 17.81
N LYS A 278 -0.50 -14.79 17.70
CA LYS A 278 0.95 -14.66 17.88
C LYS A 278 1.37 -14.53 19.35
N LYS A 279 0.56 -13.88 20.20
CA LYS A 279 0.85 -13.59 21.61
C LYS A 279 0.60 -14.78 22.53
N LEU A 280 -0.16 -15.78 22.07
CA LEU A 280 -0.62 -16.89 22.90
C LEU A 280 0.52 -17.71 23.52
N SER A 281 1.59 -18.00 22.77
CA SER A 281 2.67 -18.86 23.25
C SER A 281 4.03 -18.29 22.89
N ARG A 282 5.00 -18.48 23.78
CA ARG A 282 6.42 -18.15 23.51
C ARG A 282 7.06 -19.19 22.58
N GLU A 283 6.53 -20.41 22.55
CA GLU A 283 7.05 -21.50 21.73
C GLU A 283 6.70 -21.33 20.24
N LEU A 284 7.72 -21.40 19.38
CA LEU A 284 7.58 -21.25 17.94
C LEU A 284 6.70 -22.33 17.30
N ARG A 285 6.79 -23.58 17.78
CA ARG A 285 6.01 -24.70 17.24
C ARG A 285 4.53 -24.49 17.46
N THR A 286 4.14 -24.11 18.67
CA THR A 286 2.75 -23.78 19.02
C THR A 286 2.24 -22.59 18.20
N ARG A 287 3.04 -21.52 18.04
CA ARG A 287 2.67 -20.38 17.17
C ARG A 287 2.48 -20.79 15.70
N LEU A 288 3.32 -21.68 15.18
CA LEU A 288 3.20 -22.21 13.82
C LEU A 288 1.91 -23.03 13.65
N VAL A 289 1.55 -23.84 14.64
CA VAL A 289 0.29 -24.60 14.64
C VAL A 289 -0.89 -23.64 14.55
N GLN A 290 -0.92 -22.60 15.40
CA GLN A 290 -1.99 -21.59 15.38
C GLN A 290 -2.08 -20.87 14.03
N PHE A 291 -0.94 -20.45 13.49
CA PHE A 291 -0.89 -19.83 12.16
C PHE A 291 -1.47 -20.75 11.07
N LYS A 292 -1.15 -22.04 11.11
CA LYS A 292 -1.66 -23.04 10.17
C LYS A 292 -3.17 -23.28 10.34
N ILE A 293 -3.69 -23.27 11.56
CA ILE A 293 -5.14 -23.35 11.82
C ILE A 293 -5.82 -22.15 11.22
N LEU A 294 -5.44 -20.93 11.64
CA LEU A 294 -6.06 -19.67 11.19
C LEU A 294 -6.03 -19.54 9.66
N ASN A 295 -4.90 -19.88 9.03
CA ASN A 295 -4.77 -19.85 7.57
C ASN A 295 -5.33 -21.09 6.84
N ARG A 296 -5.99 -22.02 7.56
CA ARG A 296 -6.59 -23.25 7.03
C ARG A 296 -5.60 -24.08 6.20
N LEU A 297 -4.37 -24.22 6.67
CA LEU A 297 -3.27 -24.91 5.96
C LEU A 297 -3.27 -26.43 6.14
N TYR A 298 -4.03 -26.97 7.08
CA TYR A 298 -4.14 -28.41 7.27
C TYR A 298 -4.97 -29.06 6.15
N TRP A 299 -4.62 -30.32 5.87
CA TRP A 299 -5.37 -31.20 4.99
C TRP A 299 -6.61 -31.69 5.71
N THR A 300 -7.78 -31.33 5.20
CA THR A 300 -9.05 -31.93 5.61
C THR A 300 -9.37 -33.12 4.69
N PRO A 301 -10.14 -34.11 5.13
CA PRO A 301 -10.51 -35.25 4.29
C PRO A 301 -11.23 -34.79 3.02
N HIS A 302 -12.04 -33.73 3.10
CA HIS A 302 -12.61 -33.07 1.93
C HIS A 302 -11.56 -32.50 0.95
N LYS A 303 -10.49 -31.84 1.43
CA LYS A 303 -9.39 -31.38 0.56
C LYS A 303 -8.62 -32.55 -0.06
N MET A 304 -8.40 -33.62 0.69
CA MET A 304 -7.69 -34.80 0.21
C MET A 304 -8.50 -35.56 -0.83
N TYR A 305 -9.82 -35.69 -0.63
CA TYR A 305 -10.75 -36.26 -1.61
C TYR A 305 -10.75 -35.45 -2.91
N ARG A 306 -10.88 -34.11 -2.83
CA ARG A 306 -10.78 -33.23 -4.00
C ARG A 306 -9.45 -33.33 -4.73
N ALA A 307 -8.36 -33.54 -3.98
CA ALA A 307 -7.03 -33.76 -4.55
C ALA A 307 -6.82 -35.20 -5.06
N LYS A 308 -7.85 -36.06 -5.04
CA LYS A 308 -7.81 -37.49 -5.40
C LYS A 308 -6.79 -38.31 -4.62
N LEU A 309 -6.37 -37.81 -3.44
CA LEU A 309 -5.48 -38.51 -2.53
C LEU A 309 -6.23 -39.54 -1.66
N ARG A 310 -7.56 -39.50 -1.68
CA ARG A 310 -8.42 -40.42 -0.91
C ARG A 310 -9.73 -40.69 -1.65
N PRO A 311 -10.27 -41.92 -1.59
CA PRO A 311 -11.53 -42.27 -2.24
C PRO A 311 -12.79 -41.87 -1.47
N SER A 312 -12.71 -41.56 -0.17
CA SER A 312 -13.88 -41.23 0.66
C SER A 312 -13.81 -39.84 1.29
N LEU A 313 -14.99 -39.20 1.38
CA LEU A 313 -15.21 -37.91 2.05
C LEU A 313 -15.29 -38.03 3.58
N ASN A 314 -15.41 -39.25 4.10
CA ASN A 314 -15.67 -39.51 5.51
C ASN A 314 -14.48 -39.12 6.39
N CYS A 315 -14.77 -38.64 7.59
CA CYS A 315 -13.72 -38.35 8.56
C CYS A 315 -13.08 -39.65 9.08
N TRP A 316 -11.75 -39.69 9.01
CA TRP A 316 -10.86 -40.59 9.76
C TRP A 316 -11.22 -40.82 11.23
N LYS A 317 -11.78 -39.83 11.94
CA LYS A 317 -12.08 -39.94 13.39
C LYS A 317 -13.54 -40.21 13.73
N CYS A 318 -14.49 -39.55 13.05
CA CYS A 318 -15.91 -39.64 13.41
C CYS A 318 -16.75 -40.37 12.37
N LEU A 319 -16.13 -40.88 11.29
CA LEU A 319 -16.75 -41.62 10.17
C LEU A 319 -17.88 -40.90 9.39
N ASN A 320 -18.38 -39.78 9.90
CA ASN A 320 -19.31 -38.88 9.23
C ASN A 320 -18.63 -38.01 8.16
N ILE A 321 -19.42 -37.54 7.20
CA ILE A 321 -18.98 -36.65 6.12
C ILE A 321 -18.62 -35.27 6.71
N LEU A 322 -17.34 -35.06 6.99
CA LEU A 322 -16.84 -33.79 7.53
C LEU A 322 -16.23 -32.92 6.44
N HIS A 323 -16.96 -31.86 6.11
CA HIS A 323 -16.54 -30.88 5.12
C HIS A 323 -15.60 -29.80 5.70
N LYS A 324 -15.72 -29.48 7.00
CA LYS A 324 -15.17 -28.23 7.59
C LYS A 324 -14.00 -28.48 8.56
N LEU A 325 -12.97 -27.64 8.47
CA LEU A 325 -11.76 -27.70 9.32
C LEU A 325 -12.06 -27.39 10.80
N SER A 326 -13.05 -26.52 11.05
CA SER A 326 -13.55 -26.19 12.40
C SER A 326 -14.01 -27.43 13.17
N LYS A 327 -14.84 -28.27 12.55
CA LYS A 327 -15.33 -29.54 13.15
C LYS A 327 -14.20 -30.50 13.51
N MET A 328 -13.17 -30.62 12.65
CA MET A 328 -12.04 -31.52 12.93
C MET A 328 -11.18 -31.05 14.10
N VAL A 329 -10.90 -29.74 14.15
CA VAL A 329 -10.15 -29.15 15.25
C VAL A 329 -10.94 -29.34 16.54
N TRP A 330 -12.25 -29.07 16.55
CA TRP A 330 -13.11 -29.25 17.72
C TRP A 330 -13.17 -30.71 18.22
N LEU A 331 -13.43 -31.68 17.35
CA LEU A 331 -13.45 -33.11 17.72
C LEU A 331 -12.07 -33.62 18.19
N SER A 332 -10.98 -33.05 17.67
CA SER A 332 -9.64 -33.39 18.16
C SER A 332 -9.32 -32.79 19.53
N LEU A 333 -10.00 -31.70 19.91
CA LEU A 333 -9.87 -31.03 21.20
C LEU A 333 -10.67 -31.72 22.29
N GLN A 334 -11.89 -32.22 21.98
CA GLN A 334 -12.68 -33.01 22.94
C GLN A 334 -11.96 -34.30 23.40
N ASN A 335 -11.18 -34.93 22.53
CA ASN A 335 -10.50 -36.18 22.86
C ASN A 335 -9.17 -36.00 23.61
N PHE A 336 -8.73 -34.76 23.86
CA PHE A 336 -7.46 -34.47 24.52
C PHE A 336 -7.64 -33.35 25.55
N LEU A 337 -7.79 -33.73 26.83
CA LEU A 337 -7.60 -32.87 28.01
C LEU A 337 -6.33 -32.00 27.93
N TYR A 338 -5.33 -32.44 27.14
CA TYR A 338 -4.07 -31.74 26.87
C TYR A 338 -4.22 -30.33 26.26
N TRP A 339 -5.34 -30.04 25.58
CA TRP A 339 -5.50 -28.76 24.87
C TRP A 339 -6.19 -27.65 25.67
N GLU A 340 -6.79 -27.95 26.82
CA GLU A 340 -7.30 -26.91 27.74
C GLU A 340 -6.16 -26.03 28.28
N ILE A 341 -4.96 -26.59 28.41
CA ILE A 341 -3.77 -25.91 28.95
C ILE A 341 -3.00 -25.15 27.86
N HIS A 342 -3.07 -25.59 26.59
CA HIS A 342 -2.20 -25.11 25.50
C HIS A 342 -2.90 -24.36 24.35
N LEU A 343 -4.18 -23.99 24.49
CA LEU A 343 -4.89 -23.05 23.59
C LEU A 343 -5.22 -21.73 24.32
N PRO A 344 -4.30 -20.75 24.31
CA PRO A 344 -4.49 -19.48 25.01
C PRO A 344 -5.43 -18.51 24.26
N SER A 345 -6.14 -18.95 23.24
CA SER A 345 -7.27 -18.20 22.69
C SER A 345 -8.56 -18.76 23.28
N ARG A 346 -8.81 -18.46 24.58
CA ARG A 346 -10.13 -18.64 25.20
C ARG A 346 -11.22 -18.11 24.26
N ALA A 347 -10.97 -16.99 23.56
CA ALA A 347 -11.88 -16.43 22.55
C ALA A 347 -12.14 -17.35 21.33
N PHE A 348 -11.10 -17.92 20.68
CA PHE A 348 -11.32 -18.81 19.53
C PHE A 348 -11.89 -20.17 19.94
N PHE A 349 -11.52 -20.65 21.13
CA PHE A 349 -12.07 -21.87 21.72
C PHE A 349 -13.55 -21.68 22.10
N LEU A 350 -13.90 -20.59 22.81
CA LEU A 350 -15.28 -20.22 23.13
C LEU A 350 -16.10 -19.94 21.85
N MET A 351 -15.51 -19.33 20.81
CA MET A 351 -16.17 -19.15 19.51
C MET A 351 -16.45 -20.49 18.80
N MET A 352 -15.47 -21.39 18.78
CA MET A 352 -15.63 -22.76 18.29
C MET A 352 -16.49 -23.63 19.21
N GLN A 353 -16.82 -23.19 20.41
CA GLN A 353 -17.75 -23.88 21.30
C GLN A 353 -19.18 -23.34 21.12
N ASN A 354 -19.34 -22.02 20.98
CA ASN A 354 -20.62 -21.36 20.78
C ASN A 354 -21.21 -21.60 19.38
N GLY A 355 -20.39 -21.59 18.32
CA GLY A 355 -20.85 -21.92 16.96
C GLY A 355 -21.26 -23.39 16.76
N PHE A 356 -20.95 -24.26 17.71
CA PHE A 356 -21.29 -25.69 17.70
C PHE A 356 -22.41 -26.07 18.66
N LYS A 357 -22.79 -25.20 19.60
CA LYS A 357 -23.91 -25.38 20.53
C LYS A 357 -25.28 -25.06 19.92
N LEU A 358 -25.32 -24.57 18.68
CA LEU A 358 -26.55 -24.41 17.90
C LEU A 358 -26.76 -25.63 17.00
N HIS A 359 -27.19 -26.74 17.59
CA HIS A 359 -27.89 -27.82 16.91
C HIS A 359 -28.71 -28.64 17.92
#